data_AF-A0A1M4PLD9-F1
#
_entry.id   AF-A0A1M4PLD9-F1
#
_cell.length_a   1.000
_cell.length_b   1.000
_cell.length_c   1.000
_cell.angle_alpha   90.00
_cell.angle_beta   90.00
_cell.angle_gamma   90.00
#
_symmetry.space_group_name_H-M   'P 1'
#
loop_
_entity.id
_entity.type
_entity.pdbx_description
1 polymer ?
#
loop_
_entity_poly.entity_id
_entity_poly.type
_entity_poly.pdbx_seq_one_letter_code
_entity_poly.pdbx_strand_id
1 'polypeptide(L)'
;MKVEYRTKKLKKQCEDPKVAQKDYGSNIGNKLTQRVGELIAATSLLDIKHIPSAGLHRLKGTRADEYAVNLAHPYRLSFYAYITRRRRYK
;
A
#
# COMPACT_ATOMS: atom_id res chain seq x y z
N MET A 1 -7.35 6.88 -2.34
CA MET A 1 -6.62 7.83 -1.49
C MET A 1 -5.48 8.43 -2.31
N LYS A 2 -4.85 9.54 -1.89
CA LYS A 2 -3.61 10.00 -2.56
C LYS A 2 -2.46 9.09 -2.13
N VAL A 3 -1.87 8.36 -3.08
CA VAL A 3 -0.70 7.51 -2.87
C VAL A 3 0.54 8.20 -3.42
N GLU A 4 1.60 8.24 -2.63
CA GLU A 4 2.89 8.82 -3.01
C GLU A 4 3.99 7.77 -2.82
N TYR A 5 5.01 7.83 -3.66
CA TYR A 5 6.10 6.85 -3.69
C TYR A 5 7.42 7.52 -3.41
N ARG A 6 8.28 6.85 -2.66
CA ARG A 6 9.64 7.33 -2.36
C ARG A 6 10.48 7.55 -3.62
N THR A 7 10.29 6.73 -4.66
CA THR A 7 11.03 6.84 -5.92
C THR A 7 10.15 6.52 -7.13
N LYS A 8 10.56 7.01 -8.31
CA LYS A 8 9.92 6.67 -9.60
C LYS A 8 10.01 5.18 -9.91
N LYS A 9 11.09 4.50 -9.50
CA LYS A 9 11.26 3.05 -9.66
C LYS A 9 10.22 2.30 -8.84
N LEU A 10 10.05 2.65 -7.56
CA LEU A 10 9.07 2.04 -6.67
C LEU A 10 7.65 2.24 -7.21
N LYS A 11 7.33 3.44 -7.71
CA LYS A 11 6.05 3.69 -8.37
C LYS A 11 5.78 2.70 -9.51
N LYS A 12 6.74 2.54 -10.44
CA LYS A 12 6.61 1.59 -11.56
C LYS A 12 6.44 0.14 -11.06
N GLN A 13 7.23 -0.27 -10.08
CA GLN A 13 7.13 -1.59 -9.46
C GLN A 13 5.76 -1.84 -8.78
N CYS A 14 5.12 -0.78 -8.27
CA CYS A 14 3.82 -0.85 -7.60
C CYS A 14 2.62 -0.76 -8.55
N GLU A 15 2.76 -0.08 -9.69
CA GLU A 15 1.63 0.25 -10.58
C GLU A 15 1.65 -0.50 -11.92
N ASP A 16 2.80 -0.98 -12.39
CA ASP A 16 2.91 -1.75 -13.63
C ASP A 16 2.98 -3.26 -13.32
N PRO A 17 1.95 -4.05 -13.66
CA PRO A 17 1.93 -5.49 -13.39
C PRO A 17 3.10 -6.25 -14.02
N LYS A 18 3.54 -5.87 -15.22
CA LYS A 18 4.66 -6.55 -15.90
C LYS A 18 5.96 -6.32 -15.13
N VAL A 19 6.19 -5.10 -14.67
CA VAL A 19 7.38 -4.75 -13.87
C VAL A 19 7.30 -5.42 -12.49
N ALA A 20 6.14 -5.39 -11.83
CA ALA A 20 5.94 -6.02 -10.53
C ALA A 20 6.22 -7.53 -10.58
N GLN A 21 5.69 -8.22 -11.60
CA GLN A 21 5.90 -9.66 -11.80
C GLN A 21 7.35 -9.97 -12.17
N LYS A 22 8.01 -9.13 -12.96
CA LYS A 22 9.43 -9.30 -13.30
C LYS A 22 10.32 -9.19 -12.06
N ASP A 23 10.06 -8.21 -11.20
CA ASP A 23 10.93 -7.89 -10.07
C ASP A 23 10.65 -8.76 -8.83
N TYR A 24 9.41 -9.22 -8.64
CA TYR A 24 8.98 -9.96 -7.43
C TYR A 24 8.35 -11.32 -7.70
N GLY A 25 8.27 -11.75 -8.97
CA GLY A 25 7.56 -12.96 -9.37
C GLY A 25 6.04 -12.76 -9.46
N SER A 26 5.35 -13.68 -10.13
CA SER A 26 3.92 -13.56 -10.44
C SER A 26 3.04 -13.46 -9.19
N ASN A 27 3.33 -14.26 -8.17
CA ASN A 27 2.51 -14.31 -6.95
C ASN A 27 2.54 -12.97 -6.18
N ILE A 28 3.75 -12.45 -5.91
CA ILE A 28 3.91 -11.18 -5.19
C ILE A 28 3.50 -10.00 -6.08
N GLY A 29 3.94 -9.98 -7.34
CA GLY A 29 3.67 -8.87 -8.27
C GLY A 29 2.18 -8.64 -8.53
N ASN A 30 1.41 -9.71 -8.69
CA ASN A 30 -0.05 -9.61 -8.85
C ASN A 30 -0.72 -9.05 -7.59
N LYS A 31 -0.31 -9.52 -6.40
CA LYS A 31 -0.85 -8.99 -5.14
C LYS A 31 -0.42 -7.55 -4.89
N LEU A 32 0.82 -7.19 -5.24
CA LEU A 32 1.35 -5.84 -5.06
C LEU A 32 0.52 -4.81 -5.84
N THR A 33 0.34 -5.05 -7.14
CA THR A 33 -0.45 -4.16 -8.00
C THR A 33 -1.92 -4.13 -7.58
N GLN A 34 -2.49 -5.28 -7.17
CA GLN A 34 -3.83 -5.34 -6.59
C GLN A 34 -3.96 -4.43 -5.35
N ARG A 35 -3.09 -4.59 -4.34
CA ARG A 35 -3.16 -3.81 -3.09
C ARG A 35 -2.97 -2.32 -3.31
N VAL A 36 -2.09 -1.94 -4.23
CA VAL A 36 -1.88 -0.54 -4.60
C VAL A 36 -3.12 0.02 -5.29
N GLY A 37 -3.74 -0.74 -6.20
CA GLY A 37 -5.01 -0.36 -6.82
C GLY A 37 -6.14 -0.16 -5.80
N GLU A 38 -6.26 -1.07 -4.82
CA GLU A 38 -7.23 -0.94 -3.72
C GLU A 38 -6.98 0.34 -2.90
N LEU A 39 -5.74 0.67 -2.56
CA LEU A 39 -5.38 1.90 -1.83
C LEU A 39 -5.69 3.18 -2.63
N ILE A 40 -5.46 3.16 -3.94
CA ILE A 40 -5.78 4.28 -4.84
C ILE A 40 -7.30 4.48 -4.90
N ALA A 41 -8.08 3.39 -5.02
CA ALA A 41 -9.53 3.43 -5.12
C ALA A 41 -10.25 3.75 -3.80
N ALA A 42 -9.66 3.41 -2.64
CA ALA A 42 -10.28 3.63 -1.34
C ALA A 42 -10.48 5.12 -1.01
N THR A 43 -11.48 5.43 -0.20
CA THR A 43 -11.65 6.76 0.42
C THR A 43 -10.82 6.86 1.70
N SER A 44 -10.70 5.76 2.44
CA SER A 44 -9.94 5.70 3.70
C SER A 44 -9.33 4.31 3.96
N LEU A 45 -8.49 4.21 4.99
CA LEU A 45 -7.99 2.91 5.46
C LEU A 45 -9.10 1.98 5.97
N LEU A 46 -10.27 2.51 6.33
CA LEU A 46 -11.41 1.69 6.75
C LEU A 46 -11.90 0.81 5.59
N ASP A 47 -11.90 1.32 4.36
CA ASP A 47 -12.29 0.55 3.17
C ASP A 47 -11.34 -0.64 2.96
N ILE A 48 -10.04 -0.42 3.15
CA ILE A 48 -9.03 -1.48 3.07
C ILE A 48 -9.20 -2.49 4.20
N LYS A 49 -9.53 -2.02 5.41
CA LYS A 49 -9.81 -2.90 6.57
C LYS A 49 -10.98 -3.84 6.30
N HIS A 50 -11.96 -3.40 5.50
CA HIS A 50 -13.11 -4.21 5.09
C HIS A 50 -12.78 -5.25 4.01
N ILE A 51 -11.54 -5.31 3.51
CA ILE A 51 -11.06 -6.38 2.63
C ILE A 51 -10.26 -7.36 3.50
N PRO A 52 -10.84 -8.48 3.99
CA PRO A 52 -10.15 -9.34 4.95
C PRO A 52 -8.86 -9.93 4.39
N SER A 53 -8.83 -10.22 3.09
CA SER A 53 -7.65 -10.73 2.41
C SER A 53 -6.48 -9.74 2.39
N ALA A 54 -6.74 -8.43 2.52
CA ALA A 54 -5.70 -7.41 2.60
C ALA A 54 -4.94 -7.49 3.91
N GLY A 55 -5.57 -7.98 4.98
CA GLY A 55 -4.91 -8.14 6.27
C GLY A 55 -4.27 -6.84 6.77
N LEU A 56 -4.97 -5.71 6.60
CA LEU A 56 -4.48 -4.42 7.06
C LEU A 56 -4.26 -4.45 8.58
N HIS A 57 -3.05 -4.13 8.99
CA HIS A 57 -2.71 -3.98 10.41
C HIS A 57 -1.67 -2.89 10.59
N ARG A 58 -1.69 -2.27 11.77
CA ARG A 58 -0.65 -1.34 12.20
C ARG A 58 0.56 -2.14 12.67
N LEU A 59 1.76 -1.68 12.32
CA LEU A 59 2.99 -2.27 12.83
C LEU A 59 3.23 -1.85 14.29
N LYS A 60 4.19 -2.49 14.95
CA LYS A 60 4.51 -2.29 16.37
C LYS A 60 5.98 -1.91 16.56
N GLY A 61 6.34 -1.43 17.75
CA GLY A 61 7.71 -1.06 18.10
C GLY A 61 8.18 0.19 17.35
N THR A 62 9.39 0.15 16.81
CA THR A 62 10.02 1.29 16.10
C THR A 62 9.31 1.69 14.82
N ARG A 63 8.39 0.86 14.31
CA ARG A 63 7.60 1.11 13.10
C ARG A 63 6.12 1.36 13.41
N ALA A 64 5.80 1.79 14.63
CA ALA A 64 4.41 1.96 15.07
C ALA A 64 3.65 3.05 14.29
N ASP A 65 4.29 3.86 13.49
CA ASP A 65 3.69 4.85 12.58
C ASP A 65 3.37 4.30 11.18
N GLU A 66 3.70 3.02 10.93
CA GLU A 66 3.44 2.33 9.68
C GLU A 66 2.25 1.37 9.74
N TYR A 67 1.68 1.13 8.57
CA TYR A 67 0.67 0.10 8.31
C TYR A 67 1.24 -0.93 7.33
N ALA A 68 0.66 -2.13 7.33
CA ALA A 68 1.01 -3.16 6.37
C ALA A 68 -0.23 -3.91 5.86
N VAL A 69 -0.17 -4.31 4.60
CA VAL A 69 -1.12 -5.24 3.95
C VAL A 69 -0.38 -6.46 3.41
N ASN A 70 -1.06 -7.60 3.40
CA ASN A 70 -0.50 -8.87 2.98
C ASN A 70 -0.36 -8.94 1.45
N LEU A 71 0.80 -9.46 1.02
CA LEU A 71 1.06 -9.90 -0.36
C LEU A 71 0.98 -11.43 -0.39
N ALA A 72 2.03 -12.11 -0.82
CA ALA A 72 2.20 -13.55 -0.63
C ALA A 72 3.07 -13.78 0.61
N HIS A 73 2.67 -14.70 1.50
CA HIS A 73 3.44 -14.99 2.71
C HIS A 73 4.90 -15.34 2.38
N PRO A 74 5.90 -14.79 3.10
CA PRO A 74 5.79 -13.91 4.29
C PRO A 74 5.78 -12.39 3.99
N TYR A 75 5.64 -12.00 2.73
CA TYR A 75 5.81 -10.63 2.26
C TYR A 75 4.59 -9.72 2.50
N ARG A 76 4.87 -8.45 2.77
CA ARG A 76 3.88 -7.40 3.04
C ARG A 76 4.29 -6.10 2.36
N LEU A 77 3.30 -5.32 1.94
CA LEU A 77 3.49 -3.92 1.56
C LEU A 77 3.32 -3.06 2.81
N SER A 78 4.39 -2.40 3.25
CA SER A 78 4.34 -1.44 4.36
C SER A 78 4.32 0.00 3.85
N PHE A 79 3.55 0.86 4.51
CA PHE A 79 3.38 2.26 4.14
C PHE A 79 3.00 3.14 5.33
N TYR A 80 3.28 4.44 5.21
CA TYR A 80 2.80 5.47 6.13
C TYR A 80 1.44 6.00 5.69
N ALA A 81 0.59 6.36 6.65
CA ALA A 81 -0.69 7.01 6.36
C ALA A 81 -0.75 8.36 7.07
N TYR A 82 -0.84 9.43 6.28
CA TYR A 82 -0.90 10.80 6.78
C TYR A 82 -2.30 11.38 6.58
N ILE A 83 -2.82 12.07 7.59
CA ILE A 83 -4.04 12.88 7.46
C ILE A 83 -3.60 14.28 7.05
N THR A 84 -3.87 14.66 5.81
CA THR A 84 -3.66 16.05 5.37
C THR A 84 -4.72 16.94 6.01
N ARG A 85 -4.35 17.65 7.09
CA ARG A 85 -5.19 18.75 7.57
C ARG A 85 -5.16 19.84 6.51
N ARG A 86 -6.28 20.07 5.81
CA ARG A 86 -6.43 21.29 4.99
C ARG A 86 -6.24 22.47 5.94
N ARG A 87 -5.21 23.30 5.72
CA ARG A 87 -5.12 24.61 6.35
C ARG A 87 -6.38 25.36 5.97
N ARG A 88 -7.29 25.59 6.92
CA ARG A 88 -8.30 26.64 6.77
C ARG A 88 -7.50 27.95 6.76
N TYR A 89 -7.31 28.54 5.59
CA TYR A 89 -6.92 29.94 5.53
C TYR A 89 -8.08 30.74 6.14
N LYS A 90 -7.76 31.54 7.16
CA LYS A 90 -8.64 32.59 7.66
C LYS A 90 -8.68 33.72 6.64
#